data_AF-A0AAD6CA12-F1
#
_entry.id   AF-A0AAD6CA12-F1
#
_cell.length_a   1.000
_cell.length_b   1.000
_cell.length_c   1.000
_cell.angle_alpha   90.00
_cell.angle_beta   90.00
_cell.angle_gamma   90.00
#
_symmetry.space_group_name_H-M   'P 1'
#
loop_
_entity.id
_entity.type
_entity.pdbx_description
1 polymer ?
#
loop_
_entity_poly.entity_id
_entity_poly.type
_entity_poly.pdbx_seq_one_letter_code
_entity_poly.pdbx_strand_id
1 'polypeptide(L)'
;MTFPCGWYRIQLLLFCQLAAITGNRPGALLKLCFRDLKLTLIRDSNGGRPRLFIYLRPEFTKAFLSEKESPYRLKDLSYINDIPCVRALEDTKQARKRI
;
A
#
# COMPACT_ATOMS: atom_id res chain seq x y z
N MET A 1 -0.38 14.41 25.99
CA MET A 1 -0.75 12.98 25.90
C MET A 1 -0.71 12.55 24.44
N THR A 2 0.35 11.88 24.03
CA THR A 2 0.46 11.28 22.68
C THR A 2 -0.43 10.06 22.64
N PHE A 3 -1.49 10.07 21.85
CA PHE A 3 -2.44 8.96 21.67
C PHE A 3 -1.76 7.86 20.83
N PRO A 4 -1.10 6.84 21.42
CA PRO A 4 -0.18 5.97 20.68
C PRO A 4 -0.97 5.15 19.66
N CYS A 5 -2.14 4.66 20.07
CA CYS A 5 -3.07 3.93 19.21
C CYS A 5 -3.53 4.74 18.00
N GLY A 6 -3.73 6.06 18.15
CA GLY A 6 -4.10 6.94 17.04
C GLY A 6 -2.96 7.08 16.03
N TRP A 7 -1.74 7.27 16.54
CA TRP A 7 -0.53 7.36 15.73
C TRP A 7 -0.25 6.07 14.95
N TYR A 8 -0.33 4.92 15.62
CA TYR A 8 -0.14 3.61 14.98
C TYR A 8 -1.19 3.34 13.90
N ARG A 9 -2.46 3.74 14.10
CA ARG A 9 -3.50 3.62 13.07
C ARG A 9 -3.17 4.47 11.84
N ILE A 10 -2.75 5.71 12.03
CA ILE A 10 -2.38 6.61 10.92
C ILE A 10 -1.18 6.02 10.16
N GLN A 11 -0.16 5.56 10.89
CA GLN A 11 1.03 4.97 10.29
C GLN A 11 0.71 3.68 9.52
N LEU A 12 -0.15 2.81 10.07
CA LEU A 12 -0.59 1.58 9.40
C LEU A 12 -1.37 1.89 8.11
N LEU A 13 -2.33 2.82 8.18
CA LEU A 13 -3.12 3.22 7.00
C LEU A 13 -2.23 3.79 5.89
N LEU A 14 -1.27 4.64 6.25
CA LEU A 14 -0.29 5.18 5.30
C LEU A 14 0.55 4.07 4.69
N PHE A 15 1.02 3.12 5.50
CA PHE A 15 1.82 1.99 5.03
C PHE A 15 1.04 1.10 4.06
N CYS A 16 -0.24 0.82 4.35
CA CYS A 16 -1.12 0.07 3.45
C CYS A 16 -1.33 0.77 2.11
N GLN A 17 -1.53 2.09 2.12
CA GLN A 17 -1.69 2.88 0.90
C GLN A 17 -0.40 2.87 0.05
N LEU A 18 0.77 2.99 0.69
CA LEU A 18 2.07 2.92 0.02
C LEU A 18 2.36 1.50 -0.50
N ALA A 19 1.97 0.45 0.22
CA ALA A 19 2.09 -0.93 -0.22
C ALA A 19 1.24 -1.20 -1.47
N ALA A 20 0.02 -0.64 -1.54
CA ALA A 20 -0.82 -0.74 -2.73
C ALA A 20 -0.15 -0.10 -3.95
N ILE A 21 0.48 1.07 -3.80
CA ILE A 21 1.16 1.79 -4.89
C ILE A 21 2.44 1.06 -5.32
N THR A 22 3.18 0.47 -4.38
CA THR A 22 4.44 -0.25 -4.65
C THR A 22 4.24 -1.71 -5.07
N GLY A 23 3.00 -2.16 -5.25
CA GLY A 23 2.69 -3.54 -5.65
C GLY A 23 3.04 -4.59 -4.59
N ASN A 24 2.99 -4.21 -3.31
CA ASN A 24 3.32 -5.04 -2.15
C ASN A 24 4.75 -5.59 -2.17
N ARG A 25 5.70 -4.85 -2.77
CA ARG A 25 7.13 -5.18 -2.75
C ARG A 25 7.79 -4.48 -1.56
N PRO A 26 8.04 -5.16 -0.42
CA PRO A 26 8.77 -4.60 0.72
C PRO A 26 10.09 -3.94 0.34
N GLY A 27 10.83 -4.46 -0.64
CA GLY A 27 12.06 -3.80 -1.12
C GLY A 27 11.83 -2.40 -1.71
N ALA A 28 10.69 -2.17 -2.37
CA ALA A 28 10.31 -0.85 -2.87
C ALA A 28 9.80 0.05 -1.74
N LEU A 29 9.06 -0.53 -0.79
CA LEU A 29 8.52 0.24 0.33
C LEU A 29 9.62 0.68 1.32
N LEU A 30 10.63 -0.15 1.57
CA LEU A 30 11.79 0.18 2.39
C LEU A 30 12.72 1.22 1.74
N LYS A 31 12.66 1.37 0.41
CA LYS A 31 13.42 2.40 -0.31
C LYS A 31 12.72 3.75 -0.36
N LEU A 32 11.44 3.85 0.03
CA LEU A 32 10.73 5.13 0.12
C LEU A 32 11.43 6.06 1.12
N CYS A 33 11.91 7.18 0.62
CA CYS A 33 12.51 8.23 1.40
C CYS A 33 11.63 9.48 1.37
N PHE A 34 11.82 10.41 2.31
CA PHE A 34 11.13 11.70 2.29
C PHE A 34 11.36 12.49 1.00
N ARG A 35 12.49 12.27 0.31
CA ARG A 35 12.78 12.86 -1.00
C ARG A 35 11.79 12.44 -2.09
N ASP A 36 11.18 11.26 -1.96
CA ASP A 36 10.19 10.75 -2.92
C ASP A 36 8.79 11.34 -2.68
N LEU A 37 8.61 12.13 -1.61
CA LEU A 37 7.37 12.84 -1.32
C LEU A 37 7.48 14.29 -1.78
N LYS A 38 6.59 14.69 -2.70
CA LYS A 38 6.43 16.09 -3.10
C LYS A 38 5.17 16.66 -2.45
N LEU A 39 5.36 17.57 -1.51
CA LEU A 39 4.28 18.32 -0.87
C LEU A 39 3.96 19.56 -1.71
N THR A 40 2.69 19.77 -2.04
CA THR A 40 2.24 20.97 -2.75
C THR A 40 1.03 21.54 -2.04
N LEU A 41 1.13 22.78 -1.61
CA LEU A 41 0.00 23.49 -1.03
C LEU A 41 -0.76 24.20 -2.15
N ILE A 42 -1.97 23.73 -2.44
CA ILE A 42 -2.84 24.33 -3.45
C ILE A 42 -3.77 25.30 -2.74
N ARG A 43 -3.68 26.58 -3.12
CA ARG A 43 -4.61 27.61 -2.62
C ARG A 43 -5.99 27.34 -3.19
N ASP A 44 -7.01 27.46 -2.34
CA ASP A 44 -8.38 27.37 -2.79
C ASP A 44 -8.72 28.63 -3.59
N SER A 45 -9.20 28.45 -4.83
CA SER A 45 -9.57 29.57 -5.71
C SER A 45 -10.69 30.43 -5.14
N ASN A 46 -11.50 29.88 -4.22
CA ASN A 46 -12.58 30.59 -3.56
C ASN A 46 -12.13 31.31 -2.26
N GLY A 47 -10.82 31.42 -2.02
CA GLY A 47 -10.27 32.02 -0.80
C GLY A 47 -10.40 31.15 0.45
N GLY A 48 -10.80 29.88 0.30
CA GLY A 48 -10.89 28.89 1.36
C GLY A 48 -9.54 28.42 1.89
N ARG A 49 -9.58 27.47 2.85
CA ARG A 49 -8.37 26.91 3.45
C ARG A 49 -7.50 26.23 2.37
N PRO A 50 -6.19 26.54 2.29
CA PRO A 50 -5.29 25.88 1.37
C PRO A 50 -5.27 24.36 1.61
N ARG A 51 -5.28 23.58 0.53
CA ARG A 51 -5.29 22.12 0.58
C ARG A 51 -3.88 21.57 0.38
N LEU A 52 -3.41 20.75 1.31
CA LEU A 52 -2.11 20.07 1.19
C LEU A 52 -2.27 18.82 0.31
N PHE A 53 -1.57 18.80 -0.81
CA PHE A 53 -1.42 17.63 -1.66
C PHE A 53 -0.07 16.95 -1.40
N ILE A 54 -0.13 15.65 -1.17
CA ILE A 54 1.04 14.80 -0.98
C ILE A 54 1.17 13.94 -2.24
N TYR A 55 2.12 14.28 -3.10
CA TYR A 55 2.43 13.51 -4.30
C TYR A 55 3.54 12.52 -3.98
N LEU A 56 3.32 11.24 -4.29
CA LEU A 56 4.40 10.26 -4.29
C LEU A 56 5.05 10.24 -5.67
N ARG A 57 6.36 10.49 -5.72
CA ARG A 57 7.20 10.37 -6.91
C ARG A 57 8.28 9.32 -6.64
N PRO A 58 7.92 8.03 -6.68
CA PRO A 58 8.90 7.00 -6.42
C PRO A 58 9.74 6.79 -7.69
N GLU A 59 10.75 7.64 -7.90
CA GLU A 59 11.62 7.60 -9.09
C GLU A 59 12.32 6.24 -9.23
N PHE A 60 12.48 5.52 -8.11
CA PHE A 60 13.05 4.18 -8.01
C PHE A 60 12.09 3.04 -8.37
N THR A 61 10.76 3.23 -8.42
CA THR A 61 9.82 2.11 -8.67
C THR A 61 9.90 1.55 -10.08
N LYS A 62 10.47 2.30 -11.04
CA LYS A 62 10.76 1.78 -12.37
C LYS A 62 11.74 0.59 -12.32
N ALA A 63 12.69 0.58 -11.38
CA ALA A 63 13.59 -0.55 -11.19
C ALA A 63 12.88 -1.80 -10.65
N PHE A 64 11.73 -1.60 -9.98
CA PHE A 64 10.88 -2.66 -9.44
C PHE A 64 9.73 -3.05 -10.38
N LEU A 65 9.70 -2.58 -11.64
CA LEU A 65 8.77 -3.08 -12.66
C LEU A 65 9.19 -4.43 -13.26
N SER A 66 10.39 -4.92 -12.90
CA SER A 66 10.83 -6.28 -13.27
C SER A 66 9.88 -7.35 -12.74
N GLU A 67 10.00 -8.55 -13.30
CA GLU A 67 9.15 -9.73 -13.08
C GLU A 67 8.62 -9.82 -11.65
N LYS A 68 7.31 -10.02 -11.53
CA LYS A 68 6.58 -10.03 -10.25
C LYS A 68 7.30 -10.98 -9.30
N GLU A 69 7.94 -10.45 -8.25
CA GLU A 69 8.52 -11.30 -7.21
C GLU A 69 7.44 -12.28 -6.78
N SER A 70 7.75 -13.58 -6.86
CA SER A 70 6.86 -14.62 -6.38
C SER A 70 6.40 -14.22 -4.98
N PRO A 71 5.09 -14.31 -4.67
CA PRO A 71 4.59 -13.93 -3.36
C PRO A 71 5.49 -14.57 -2.32
N TYR A 72 6.01 -13.76 -1.39
CA TYR A 72 6.87 -14.23 -0.32
C TYR A 72 6.28 -15.53 0.20
N ARG A 73 6.96 -16.67 0.00
CA ARG A 73 6.70 -17.86 0.79
C ARG A 73 7.18 -17.51 2.18
N LEU A 74 6.36 -16.75 2.91
CA LEU A 74 6.31 -16.87 4.35
C LEU A 74 6.02 -18.35 4.58
N LYS A 75 7.10 -19.08 4.88
CA LYS A 75 7.01 -20.44 5.38
C LYS A 75 6.09 -20.30 6.59
N ASP A 76 4.97 -20.99 6.55
CA ASP A 76 3.89 -20.99 7.56
C ASP A 76 2.75 -19.99 7.37
N LEU A 77 2.33 -19.65 6.14
CA LEU A 77 1.03 -18.99 5.87
C LEU A 77 -0.15 -19.96 5.67
N SER A 78 -0.06 -21.21 6.11
CA SER A 78 -1.20 -22.14 6.02
C SER A 78 -2.46 -21.54 6.65
N TYR A 79 -2.30 -20.78 7.74
CA TYR A 79 -3.38 -20.10 8.44
C TYR A 79 -4.05 -18.96 7.63
N ILE A 80 -3.41 -18.39 6.60
CA ILE A 80 -4.05 -17.37 5.76
C ILE A 80 -5.16 -17.98 4.91
N ASN A 81 -4.99 -19.24 4.49
CA ASN A 81 -6.03 -19.97 3.76
C ASN A 81 -7.22 -20.35 4.67
N ASP A 82 -7.07 -20.20 6.00
CA ASP A 82 -8.15 -20.37 6.95
C ASP A 82 -8.95 -19.08 7.19
N ILE A 83 -8.46 -17.93 6.72
CA ILE A 83 -9.17 -16.66 6.82
C ILE A 83 -10.44 -16.76 5.95
N PRO A 84 -11.65 -16.55 6.53
CA PRO A 84 -12.91 -16.75 5.82
C PRO A 84 -13.03 -15.95 4.51
N CYS A 85 -12.50 -14.73 4.47
CA CYS A 85 -12.53 -13.92 3.25
C CYS A 85 -11.57 -14.42 2.16
N VAL A 86 -10.47 -15.06 2.55
CA VAL A 86 -9.50 -15.65 1.61
C VAL A 86 -10.09 -16.90 0.97
N ARG A 87 -10.74 -17.77 1.76
CA ARG A 87 -11.48 -18.93 1.23
C ARG A 87 -12.55 -18.52 0.23
N ALA A 88 -13.37 -17.54 0.58
CA ALA A 88 -14.42 -17.02 -0.31
C ALA A 88 -13.85 -16.49 -1.64
N LEU A 89 -12.66 -15.87 -1.60
CA LEU A 89 -11.97 -15.41 -2.82
C LEU A 89 -11.39 -16.56 -3.66
N GLU A 90 -10.95 -17.64 -3.03
CA GLU A 90 -10.48 -18.83 -3.75
C GLU A 90 -11.63 -19.60 -4.40
N ASP A 91 -12.75 -19.76 -3.68
CA ASP A 91 -13.96 -20.41 -4.19
C ASP A 91 -14.50 -19.68 -5.42
N THR A 92 -14.53 -18.34 -5.38
CA THR A 92 -14.97 -17.52 -6.52
C THR A 92 -14.01 -17.58 -7.71
N LYS A 93 -12.69 -17.66 -7.47
CA LYS A 93 -11.70 -17.88 -8.54
C LYS A 93 -11.89 -19.25 -9.17
N GLN A 94 -12.14 -20.29 -8.38
CA GLN A 94 -12.33 -21.65 -8.87
C GLN A 94 -13.63 -21.80 -9.65
N ALA A 95 -14.71 -21.16 -9.21
CA ALA A 95 -15.97 -21.10 -9.94
C ALA A 95 -15.82 -20.44 -11.31
N ARG A 96 -15.07 -19.33 -11.39
CA ARG A 96 -14.77 -18.64 -12.66
C ARG A 96 -13.90 -19.44 -13.63
N LYS A 97 -13.15 -20.41 -13.13
CA LYS A 97 -12.25 -21.26 -13.93
C LYS A 97 -12.95 -22.50 -14.52
N ARG A 98 -14.18 -22.78 -14.06
CA ARG A 98 -15.04 -23.91 -14.48
C ARG A 98 -16.11 -23.50 -15.50
N ILE A 99 -16.13 -22.24 -15.89
CA ILE A 99 -16.93 -21.67 -16.98
C ILE A 99 -15.97 -21.42 -18.14
#